data_AF-A0A1F3IT95-F1
#
_entry.id   AF-A0A1F3IT95-F1
#
_cell.length_a   1.000
_cell.length_b   1.000
_cell.length_c   1.000
_cell.angle_alpha   90.00
_cell.angle_beta   90.00
_cell.angle_gamma   90.00
#
_symmetry.space_group_name_H-M   'P 1'
#
loop_
_entity.id
_entity.type
_entity.pdbx_description
1 polymer ?
#
loop_
_entity_poly.entity_id
_entity_poly.type
_entity_poly.pdbx_seq_one_letter_code
_entity_poly.pdbx_strand_id
1 'polypeptide(L)' 'MTNEDIFKTFLDDPLLIEKGYIKKEMVGKLKIIEQSEIKLIEVIRIAINSNMNQETENVTSRKINQYLNK' A
#
# COMPACT_ATOMS: atom_id res chain seq x y z
N MET A 1 -2.33 5.30 15.78
CA MET A 1 -2.22 5.43 14.31
C MET A 1 -3.16 4.41 13.70
N THR A 2 -4.09 4.80 12.84
CA THR A 2 -5.00 3.89 12.14
C THR A 2 -4.35 3.38 10.85
N ASN A 3 -4.84 2.27 10.27
CA ASN A 3 -4.30 1.73 9.01
C ASN A 3 -4.28 2.78 7.90
N GLU A 4 -5.31 3.62 7.89
CA GLU A 4 -5.47 4.74 6.96
C GLU A 4 -4.35 5.78 7.13
N ASP A 5 -3.98 6.11 8.37
CA ASP A 5 -2.88 7.04 8.67
C ASP A 5 -1.53 6.46 8.24
N ILE A 6 -1.31 5.16 8.47
CA ILE A 6 -0.08 4.47 8.04
C ILE A 6 0.01 4.51 6.50
N PHE A 7 -1.08 4.13 5.84
CA PHE A 7 -1.15 4.08 4.39
C PHE A 7 -0.89 5.44 3.76
N LYS A 8 -1.52 6.50 4.27
CA LYS A 8 -1.30 7.87 3.80
C LYS A 8 0.13 8.34 4.04
N THR A 9 0.74 7.97 5.17
CA THR A 9 2.14 8.30 5.44
C THR A 9 3.09 7.70 4.40
N PHE A 10 2.87 6.44 4.01
CA PHE A 10 3.67 5.82 2.94
C PHE A 10 3.40 6.42 1.57
N LEU A 11 2.15 6.79 1.29
CA LEU A 11 1.77 7.39 0.01
C LEU A 11 2.26 8.83 -0.17
N ASP A 12 2.53 9.55 0.91
CA ASP A 12 3.11 10.90 0.88
C ASP A 12 4.64 10.90 0.70
N ASP A 13 5.25 9.72 0.53
CA ASP A 13 6.68 9.61 0.22
C ASP A 13 7.01 10.37 -1.09
N PRO A 14 7.94 11.35 -1.05
CA PRO A 14 8.33 12.13 -2.23
C PRO A 14 8.73 11.26 -3.42
N LEU A 15 9.35 10.11 -3.19
CA LEU A 15 9.78 9.20 -4.25
C LEU A 15 8.59 8.63 -5.03
N LEU A 16 7.47 8.35 -4.36
CA LEU A 16 6.25 7.88 -5.05
C LEU A 16 5.64 8.96 -5.93
N ILE A 17 5.73 10.22 -5.49
CA ILE A 17 5.22 11.38 -6.24
C ILE A 17 6.14 11.69 -7.42
N GLU A 18 7.46 11.75 -7.20
CA GLU A 18 8.47 12.05 -8.22
C GLU A 18 8.51 11.00 -9.33
N LYS A 19 8.30 9.73 -8.99
CA LYS A 19 8.24 8.63 -9.96
C LYS A 19 6.87 8.49 -10.64
N GLY A 20 5.89 9.32 -10.28
CA GLY A 20 4.57 9.32 -10.89
C GLY A 20 3.68 8.13 -10.47
N TYR A 21 4.03 7.43 -9.38
CA TYR A 21 3.19 6.36 -8.82
C TYR A 21 1.96 6.92 -8.10
N ILE A 22 1.97 8.17 -7.66
CA ILE A 22 0.78 8.81 -7.11
C ILE A 22 0.86 10.32 -7.29
N LYS A 23 -0.30 10.96 -7.53
CA LYS A 23 -0.38 12.42 -7.47
C LYS A 23 -0.58 12.84 -6.02
N LYS A 24 0.11 13.88 -5.58
CA LYS A 24 -0.01 14.42 -4.22
C LYS A 24 -1.47 14.70 -3.81
N GLU A 25 -2.29 15.18 -4.75
CA GLU A 25 -3.71 15.45 -4.55
C GLU A 25 -4.57 14.20 -4.29
N MET A 26 -4.08 13.03 -4.69
CA MET A 26 -4.77 11.74 -4.54
C MET A 26 -4.47 11.09 -3.18
N VAL A 27 -3.32 11.40 -2.56
CA VAL A 27 -2.91 10.81 -1.26
C VAL A 27 -3.97 11.01 -0.18
N GLY A 28 -4.53 12.22 -0.08
CA GLY A 28 -5.57 12.52 0.91
C GLY A 28 -6.94 11.90 0.62
N LYS A 29 -7.19 11.52 -0.63
CA LYS A 29 -8.48 10.99 -1.11
C LYS A 29 -8.53 9.46 -1.12
N LEU A 30 -7.37 8.82 -1.33
CA LEU A 30 -7.22 7.38 -1.39
C LEU A 30 -7.54 6.75 -0.03
N LYS A 31 -8.45 5.79 -0.06
CA LYS A 31 -8.76 4.96 1.10
C LYS A 31 -8.00 3.64 1.02
N ILE A 32 -7.59 3.10 2.16
CA ILE A 32 -6.93 1.78 2.20
C ILE A 32 -7.83 0.65 1.68
N ILE A 33 -9.16 0.84 1.62
CA ILE A 33 -10.09 -0.16 1.07
C ILE A 33 -10.16 -0.13 -0.46
N GLU A 34 -9.66 0.93 -1.09
CA GLU A 34 -9.73 1.10 -2.54
C GLU A 34 -8.61 0.33 -3.24
N GLN A 35 -8.95 -0.25 -4.40
CA GLN A 35 -7.96 -0.83 -5.29
C GLN A 35 -7.29 0.26 -6.12
N SER A 36 -5.97 0.18 -6.19
CA SER A 36 -5.13 0.94 -7.09
C SER A 36 -4.71 0.06 -8.26
N GLU A 37 -4.64 0.63 -9.45
CA GLU A 37 -4.04 -0.02 -10.63
C GLU A 37 -2.51 -0.11 -10.51
N ILE A 38 -1.92 0.59 -9.53
CA ILE A 38 -0.49 0.71 -9.35
C ILE A 38 -0.02 -0.37 -8.40
N LYS A 39 0.67 -1.38 -8.96
CA LYS A 39 1.14 -2.56 -8.24
C LYS A 39 1.89 -2.22 -6.94
N LEU A 40 2.68 -1.15 -6.93
CA LEU A 40 3.42 -0.73 -5.74
C LEU A 40 2.50 -0.28 -4.59
N ILE A 41 1.45 0.49 -4.89
CA ILE A 41 0.46 0.94 -3.90
C ILE A 41 -0.28 -0.25 -3.30
N GLU A 42 -0.61 -1.23 -4.15
CA GLU A 42 -1.27 -2.47 -3.74
C GLU A 42 -0.40 -3.33 -2.83
N VAL A 43 0.90 -3.44 -3.13
CA VAL A 43 1.87 -4.13 -2.27
C VAL A 43 1.98 -3.45 -0.92
N ILE A 44 2.09 -2.12 -0.87
CA ILE A 44 2.13 -1.34 0.38
C ILE A 44 0.86 -1.61 1.21
N ARG A 45 -0.30 -1.58 0.56
CA ARG A 45 -1.59 -1.88 1.21
C ARG A 45 -1.65 -3.29 1.78
N ILE A 46 -1.23 -4.31 1.00
CA ILE A 46 -1.19 -5.70 1.46
C ILE A 46 -0.27 -5.83 2.68
N ALA A 47 0.90 -5.20 2.65
CA ALA A 47 1.85 -5.23 3.76
C ALA A 47 1.27 -4.60 5.04
N ILE A 48 0.66 -3.42 4.93
CA ILE A 48 0.04 -2.74 6.08
C ILE A 48 -1.09 -3.58 6.67
N ASN A 49 -1.99 -4.12 5.84
CA ASN A 49 -3.09 -4.96 6.31
C ASN A 49 -2.59 -6.24 6.97
N SER A 50 -1.55 -6.88 6.41
CA SER A 50 -0.99 -8.12 6.95
C SER A 50 -0.31 -7.86 8.30
N ASN A 51 0.42 -6.75 8.44
CA ASN A 51 1.04 -6.35 9.71
C ASN A 51 0.00 -6.08 10.80
N MET A 52 -1.12 -5.43 10.46
CA MET A 52 -2.21 -5.14 11.40
C MET A 52 -2.96 -6.40 11.83
N ASN A 53 -3.09 -7.37 10.93
CA ASN A 53 -3.63 -8.70 11.24
C ASN A 53 -2.65 -9.60 11.99
N GLN A 54 -1.45 -9.09 12.34
CA GLN A 54 -0.37 -9.84 12.98
C GLN A 54 0.03 -11.09 12.18
N GLU A 55 -0.07 -10.99 10.86
CA GLU A 55 0.36 -12.05 9.97
C GLU A 55 1.89 -12.13 9.94
N THR A 56 2.41 -13.35 9.79
CA THR A 56 3.86 -13.54 9.66
C THR A 56 4.37 -12.96 8.35
N GLU A 57 5.65 -12.59 8.33
CA GLU A 57 6.33 -12.10 7.12
C GLU A 57 6.23 -13.09 5.95
N ASN A 58 6.27 -14.40 6.24
CA ASN A 58 6.11 -15.46 5.24
C ASN A 58 4.72 -15.44 4.58
N VAL A 59 3.66 -15.25 5.38
CA VAL A 59 2.28 -15.15 4.86
C VAL A 59 2.13 -13.87 4.04
N THR A 60 2.62 -12.75 4.55
CA THR A 60 2.61 -11.45 3.87
C THR A 60 3.33 -11.53 2.52
N SER A 61 4.53 -12.11 2.49
CA SER A 61 5.34 -12.29 1.27
C SER A 61 4.63 -13.18 0.25
N ARG A 62 3.98 -14.27 0.69
CA ARG A 62 3.18 -15.12 -0.19
C ARG A 62 2.01 -14.36 -0.81
N LYS A 63 1.29 -13.54 -0.03
CA LYS A 63 0.19 -12.70 -0.54
C LYS A 63 0.67 -11.68 -1.58
N ILE A 64 1.78 -11.01 -1.31
CA ILE A 64 2.41 -10.06 -2.25
C ILE A 64 2.79 -10.79 -3.55
N ASN A 65 3.46 -11.94 -3.46
CA ASN A 65 3.85 -12.72 -4.63
C ASN A 65 2.64 -13.23 -5.43
N GLN A 66 1.59 -13.67 -4.75
CA GLN A 66 0.35 -14.08 -5.40
C GLN A 66 -0.34 -12.92 -6.12
N TYR A 67 -0.28 -11.71 -5.56
CA TYR A 67 -0.82 -10.52 -6.19
C TYR A 67 0.01 -10.11 -7.43
N LEU A 68 1.34 -10.14 -7.33
CA LEU A 68 2.23 -9.70 -8.41
C LEU A 68 2.29 -10.66 -9.62
N ASN A 69 2.07 -11.95 -9.38
CA ASN A 69 2.06 -13.01 -10.40
C ASN A 69 0.69 -13.26 -11.04
N LYS A 70 -0.33 -12.45 -10.70
CA LYS A 70 -1.58 -12.36 -11.47
C LYS A 70 -1.39 -11.41 -12.65
#